data_AF-A0A1V4JVW5-F1
#
_entry.id   AF-A0A1V4JVW5-F1
#
_cell.length_a   1.000
_cell.length_b   1.000
_cell.length_c   1.000
_cell.angle_alpha   90.00
_cell.angle_beta   90.00
_cell.angle_gamma   90.00
#
_symmetry.space_group_name_H-M   'P 1'
#
loop_
_entity.id
_entity.type
_entity.pdbx_description
1 polymer ?
#
loop_
_entity_poly.entity_id
_entity_poly.type
_entity_poly.pdbx_seq_one_letter_code
_entity_poly.pdbx_strand_id
1 'polypeptide(L)'
;MEDMIKIYLQQFNYEINVIAVRNNVPYPFVFQGMAGCTLYPNKTSQAFVKVAYNGQDFFSFCVDNATWLLSQDTDLSRYAQSIIQNHTAFTDVLTVLLNDTCVDYTERLLHYGKAALERQELPVATVFARTPSPAQLLLVCRVTGFYPRSISVAWLRDGQEVPPGPATNTSAILPNADLTYQLRSVLAVAPHDGHSYACRVRHRSLGTRSLLIPWGVFPVTSHTAGTSGTSAKVT
;
A
#
# COMPACT_ATOMS: atom_id res chain seq x y z
N MET A 1 -20.18 -16.69 -11.11
CA MET A 1 -18.92 -16.37 -10.42
C MET A 1 -18.96 -16.79 -8.97
N GLU A 2 -20.00 -16.41 -8.20
CA GLU A 2 -20.13 -16.79 -6.79
C GLU A 2 -20.04 -18.31 -6.56
N ASP A 3 -20.73 -19.12 -7.36
CA ASP A 3 -20.67 -20.58 -7.23
C ASP A 3 -19.29 -21.16 -7.53
N MET A 4 -18.56 -20.57 -8.50
CA MET A 4 -17.18 -20.99 -8.78
C MET A 4 -16.23 -20.63 -7.63
N ILE A 5 -16.41 -19.47 -7.00
CA ILE A 5 -15.63 -19.09 -5.82
C ILE A 5 -15.91 -20.06 -4.66
N LYS A 6 -17.17 -20.45 -4.45
CA LYS A 6 -17.55 -21.43 -3.42
C LYS A 6 -16.90 -22.79 -3.67
N ILE A 7 -16.97 -23.30 -4.91
CA ILE A 7 -16.34 -24.58 -5.29
C ILE A 7 -14.83 -24.50 -5.08
N TYR A 8 -14.18 -23.42 -5.53
CA TYR A 8 -12.75 -23.20 -5.33
C TYR A 8 -12.37 -23.20 -3.84
N LEU A 9 -13.11 -22.46 -3.01
CA LEU A 9 -12.85 -22.40 -1.57
C LEU A 9 -13.04 -23.75 -0.90
N GLN A 10 -14.06 -24.52 -1.29
CA GLN A 10 -14.28 -25.87 -0.77
C GLN A 10 -13.13 -26.80 -1.14
N GLN A 11 -12.71 -26.81 -2.41
CA GLN A 11 -11.60 -27.64 -2.87
C GLN A 11 -10.28 -27.24 -2.18
N PHE A 12 -10.00 -25.94 -2.11
CA PHE A 12 -8.80 -25.41 -1.45
C PHE A 12 -8.73 -25.86 0.02
N ASN A 13 -9.84 -25.73 0.75
CA ASN A 13 -9.91 -26.19 2.14
C ASN A 13 -9.72 -27.70 2.25
N TYR A 14 -10.34 -28.50 1.37
CA TYR A 14 -10.18 -29.95 1.36
C TYR A 14 -8.71 -30.35 1.16
N GLU A 15 -8.05 -29.83 0.12
CA GLU A 15 -6.66 -30.17 -0.20
C GLU A 15 -5.70 -29.77 0.91
N ILE A 16 -5.87 -28.58 1.48
CA ILE A 16 -5.04 -28.12 2.61
C ILE A 16 -5.19 -29.03 3.81
N ASN A 17 -6.41 -29.46 4.13
CA ASN A 17 -6.62 -30.38 5.25
C ASN A 17 -5.97 -31.75 4.98
N VAL A 18 -6.06 -32.26 3.75
CA VAL A 18 -5.37 -33.51 3.36
C VAL A 18 -3.86 -33.36 3.52
N ILE A 19 -3.28 -32.27 3.02
CA ILE A 19 -1.84 -31.97 3.14
C ILE A 19 -1.44 -31.88 4.63
N ALA A 20 -2.20 -31.14 5.43
CA ALA A 20 -1.91 -30.93 6.84
C ALA A 20 -1.93 -32.24 7.65
N VAL A 21 -2.99 -33.04 7.49
CA VAL A 21 -3.14 -34.33 8.20
C VAL A 21 -2.05 -35.32 7.79
N ARG A 22 -1.78 -35.47 6.49
CA ARG A 22 -0.78 -36.44 5.99
C ARG A 22 0.64 -36.11 6.43
N ASN A 23 0.95 -34.83 6.67
CA ASN A 23 2.29 -34.37 7.03
C ASN A 23 2.43 -33.97 8.51
N ASN A 24 1.45 -34.31 9.35
CA ASN A 24 1.44 -33.97 10.78
C ASN A 24 1.72 -32.48 11.04
N VAL A 25 1.13 -31.60 10.22
CA VAL A 25 1.32 -30.15 10.35
C VAL A 25 0.74 -29.70 11.70
N PRO A 26 1.53 -29.04 12.57
CA PRO A 26 1.09 -28.65 13.89
C PRO A 26 0.02 -27.55 13.81
N TYR A 27 -1.00 -27.66 14.66
CA TYR A 27 -2.02 -26.63 14.82
C TYR A 27 -1.57 -25.54 15.82
N PRO A 28 -1.87 -24.26 15.59
CA PRO A 28 -2.56 -23.72 14.42
C PRO A 28 -1.65 -23.55 13.20
N PHE A 29 -2.24 -23.72 12.02
CA PHE A 29 -1.58 -23.42 10.74
C PHE A 29 -2.49 -22.58 9.85
N VAL A 30 -1.90 -21.81 8.94
CA VAL A 30 -2.62 -20.99 7.98
C VAL A 30 -2.03 -21.20 6.60
N PHE A 31 -2.90 -21.56 5.65
CA PHE A 31 -2.60 -21.47 4.23
C PHE A 31 -3.39 -20.32 3.62
N GLN A 32 -2.73 -19.53 2.79
CA GLN A 32 -3.32 -18.38 2.11
C GLN A 32 -3.12 -18.55 0.61
N GLY A 33 -4.21 -18.44 -0.16
CA GLY A 33 -4.16 -18.44 -1.63
C GLY A 33 -4.46 -17.04 -2.15
N MET A 34 -3.66 -16.57 -3.10
CA MET A 34 -3.90 -15.33 -3.83
C MET A 34 -3.82 -15.63 -5.33
N ALA A 35 -4.88 -15.32 -6.06
CA ALA A 35 -4.95 -15.54 -7.50
C ALA A 35 -5.52 -14.29 -8.20
N GLY A 36 -5.04 -14.00 -9.40
CA GLY A 36 -5.53 -12.88 -10.19
C GLY A 36 -4.70 -12.65 -11.45
N CYS A 37 -4.95 -11.51 -12.09
CA CYS A 37 -4.22 -11.06 -13.26
C CYS A 37 -3.90 -9.57 -13.10
N THR A 38 -2.75 -9.17 -13.62
CA THR A 38 -2.35 -7.76 -13.73
C THR A 38 -2.48 -7.34 -15.18
N LEU A 39 -3.22 -6.27 -15.45
CA LEU A 39 -3.28 -5.65 -16.78
C LEU A 39 -2.23 -4.55 -16.88
N TYR A 40 -1.48 -4.57 -17.98
CA TYR A 40 -0.46 -3.58 -18.27
C TYR A 40 -0.94 -2.58 -19.35
N PRO A 41 -0.39 -1.35 -19.39
CA PRO A 41 -0.81 -0.32 -20.35
C PRO A 41 -0.66 -0.72 -21.82
N ASN A 42 0.27 -1.62 -22.13
CA ASN A 42 0.48 -2.20 -23.47
C ASN A 42 -0.55 -3.30 -23.83
N LYS A 43 -1.61 -3.47 -23.02
CA LYS A 43 -2.65 -4.49 -23.14
C LYS A 43 -2.17 -5.93 -22.96
N THR A 44 -0.95 -6.16 -22.48
CA THR A 44 -0.57 -7.50 -22.02
C THR A 44 -1.12 -7.73 -20.63
N SER A 45 -1.39 -8.98 -20.30
CA SER A 45 -1.78 -9.41 -18.96
C SER A 45 -0.74 -10.38 -18.39
N GLN A 46 -0.63 -10.40 -17.07
CA GLN A 46 0.12 -11.45 -16.38
C GLN A 46 -0.75 -12.02 -15.27
N ALA A 47 -1.09 -13.30 -15.43
CA ALA A 47 -1.75 -14.09 -14.42
C ALA A 47 -0.77 -14.47 -13.30
N PHE A 48 -1.29 -14.60 -12.08
CA PHE A 48 -0.52 -15.07 -10.94
C PHE A 48 -1.39 -15.94 -10.03
N VAL A 49 -0.80 -17.00 -9.49
CA VAL A 49 -1.29 -17.66 -8.26
C VAL A 49 -0.13 -17.82 -7.31
N LYS A 50 -0.37 -17.45 -6.05
CA LYS A 50 0.59 -17.59 -4.96
C LYS A 50 -0.09 -18.28 -3.80
N VAL A 51 0.62 -19.22 -3.20
CA VAL A 51 0.21 -19.89 -1.96
C VAL A 51 1.27 -19.59 -0.92
N ALA A 52 0.82 -19.17 0.26
CA ALA A 52 1.65 -18.92 1.42
C ALA A 52 1.25 -19.86 2.57
N TYR A 53 2.24 -20.26 3.35
CA TYR A 53 2.09 -21.08 4.55
C TYR A 53 2.63 -20.27 5.75
N ASN A 54 1.78 -20.04 6.75
CA ASN A 54 2.08 -19.20 7.92
C ASN A 54 2.66 -17.83 7.56
N GLY A 55 2.14 -17.22 6.49
CA GLY A 55 2.56 -15.91 5.99
C GLY A 55 3.87 -15.91 5.20
N GLN A 56 4.47 -17.07 4.94
CA GLN A 56 5.68 -17.22 4.13
C GLN A 56 5.34 -17.80 2.76
N ASP A 57 6.03 -17.35 1.70
CA ASP A 57 5.86 -17.88 0.36
C ASP A 57 6.13 -19.39 0.34
N PHE A 58 5.18 -20.17 -0.19
CA PHE A 58 5.22 -21.64 -0.16
C PHE A 58 5.38 -22.21 -1.58
N PHE A 59 4.44 -21.93 -2.47
CA PHE A 59 4.57 -22.22 -3.91
C PHE A 59 3.74 -21.25 -4.74
N SER A 60 4.01 -21.18 -6.04
CA SER A 60 3.32 -20.33 -6.99
C SER A 60 2.98 -21.08 -8.27
N PHE A 61 2.02 -20.59 -9.04
CA PHE A 61 1.72 -21.12 -10.37
C PHE A 61 2.27 -20.17 -11.43
N CYS A 62 3.13 -20.71 -12.29
CA CYS A 62 3.59 -20.06 -13.50
C CYS A 62 2.62 -20.41 -14.62
N VAL A 63 1.86 -19.42 -15.08
CA VAL A 63 0.81 -19.62 -16.07
C VAL A 63 1.37 -19.85 -17.47
N ASP A 64 2.50 -19.22 -17.80
CA ASP A 64 3.12 -19.28 -19.13
C ASP A 64 3.48 -20.71 -19.57
N ASN A 65 3.86 -21.54 -18.60
CA ASN A 65 4.23 -22.95 -18.82
C ASN A 65 3.31 -23.93 -18.08
N ALA A 66 2.23 -23.44 -17.47
CA ALA A 66 1.32 -24.20 -16.63
C ALA A 66 2.02 -25.07 -15.57
N THR A 67 3.05 -24.53 -14.90
CA THR A 67 3.81 -25.26 -13.86
C THR A 67 3.69 -24.65 -12.49
N TRP A 68 3.65 -25.51 -11.47
CA TRP A 68 3.76 -25.11 -10.07
C TRP A 68 5.23 -25.02 -9.66
N LEU A 69 5.65 -23.87 -9.16
CA LEU A 69 7.02 -23.57 -8.74
C LEU A 69 7.09 -23.46 -7.21
N LEU A 70 8.07 -24.13 -6.61
CA LEU A 70 8.33 -24.04 -5.17
C LEU A 70 9.00 -22.71 -4.84
N SER A 71 8.50 -22.05 -3.80
CA SER A 71 9.19 -20.87 -3.23
C SER A 71 10.20 -21.28 -2.16
N GLN A 72 9.92 -22.39 -1.46
CA GLN A 72 10.82 -23.01 -0.49
C GLN A 72 10.84 -24.52 -0.73
N ASP A 73 12.02 -25.14 -0.76
CA ASP A 73 12.15 -26.59 -0.93
C ASP A 73 12.16 -27.30 0.43
N THR A 74 10.98 -27.76 0.84
CA THR A 74 10.73 -28.53 2.07
C THR A 74 9.93 -29.79 1.75
N ASP A 75 9.97 -30.79 2.63
CA ASP A 75 9.18 -32.02 2.47
C ASP A 75 7.68 -31.73 2.31
N LEU A 76 7.15 -30.80 3.11
CA LEU A 76 5.76 -30.36 3.04
C LEU A 76 5.44 -29.72 1.67
N SER A 77 6.33 -28.86 1.17
CA SER A 77 6.14 -28.18 -0.12
C SER A 77 6.20 -29.15 -1.30
N ARG A 78 7.12 -30.12 -1.29
CA ARG A 78 7.23 -31.15 -2.33
C ARG A 78 6.01 -32.06 -2.31
N TYR A 79 5.55 -32.45 -1.12
CA TYR A 79 4.31 -33.22 -0.98
C TYR A 79 3.11 -32.44 -1.53
N ALA A 80 2.90 -31.19 -1.11
CA ALA A 80 1.81 -30.35 -1.59
C ALA A 80 1.86 -30.14 -3.11
N GLN A 81 3.05 -29.90 -3.67
CA GLN A 81 3.27 -29.75 -5.11
C GLN A 81 2.91 -31.03 -5.86
N SER A 82 3.25 -32.21 -5.34
CA SER A 82 2.92 -33.50 -5.95
C SER A 82 1.40 -33.74 -6.01
N ILE A 83 0.65 -33.27 -5.02
CA ILE A 83 -0.81 -33.35 -5.02
C ILE A 83 -1.37 -32.43 -6.10
N ILE A 84 -1.01 -31.15 -6.09
CA ILE A 84 -1.58 -30.15 -7.01
C ILE A 84 -1.22 -30.44 -8.48
N GLN A 85 -0.03 -30.99 -8.75
CA GLN A 85 0.39 -31.39 -10.10
C GLN A 85 -0.45 -32.54 -10.67
N ASN A 86 -1.03 -33.40 -9.82
CA ASN A 86 -1.92 -34.47 -10.27
C ASN A 86 -3.34 -33.96 -10.60
N HIS A 87 -3.68 -32.72 -10.22
CA HIS A 87 -4.96 -32.09 -10.54
C HIS A 87 -4.89 -31.31 -11.86
N THR A 88 -4.75 -32.03 -12.98
CA THR A 88 -4.65 -31.43 -14.32
C THR A 88 -5.91 -30.65 -14.70
N ALA A 89 -7.10 -31.21 -14.48
CA ALA A 89 -8.37 -30.54 -14.75
C ALA A 89 -8.52 -29.20 -14.00
N PHE A 90 -8.02 -29.13 -12.76
CA PHE A 90 -8.00 -27.89 -11.99
C PHE A 90 -7.04 -26.86 -12.61
N THR A 91 -5.86 -27.32 -13.03
CA THR A 91 -4.83 -26.49 -13.68
C THR A 91 -5.35 -25.91 -15.00
N ASP A 92 -6.06 -26.70 -15.81
CA ASP A 92 -6.64 -26.25 -17.07
C ASP A 92 -7.72 -25.18 -16.84
N VAL A 93 -8.64 -25.42 -15.90
CA VAL A 93 -9.68 -24.45 -15.53
C VAL A 93 -9.05 -23.16 -15.01
N LEU A 94 -8.05 -23.26 -14.13
CA LEU A 94 -7.35 -22.11 -13.55
C LEU A 94 -6.66 -21.28 -14.64
N THR A 95 -6.09 -21.92 -15.66
CA THR A 95 -5.45 -21.24 -16.80
C THR A 95 -6.45 -20.39 -17.58
N VAL A 96 -7.61 -20.96 -17.95
CA VAL A 96 -8.68 -20.23 -18.66
C VAL A 96 -9.25 -19.09 -17.78
N LEU A 97 -9.44 -19.36 -16.48
CA LEU A 97 -9.95 -18.34 -15.56
C LEU A 97 -9.00 -17.15 -15.43
N LEU A 98 -7.69 -17.37 -15.39
CA LEU A 98 -6.73 -16.29 -15.17
C LEU A 98 -6.34 -15.56 -16.45
N ASN A 99 -6.27 -16.26 -17.59
CA ASN A 99 -5.87 -15.64 -18.86
C ASN A 99 -7.03 -14.91 -19.55
N ASP A 100 -8.24 -15.48 -19.50
CA ASP A 100 -9.38 -14.91 -20.24
C ASP A 100 -10.36 -14.23 -19.30
N THR A 101 -10.88 -14.98 -18.33
CA THR A 101 -11.97 -14.48 -17.47
C THR A 101 -11.49 -13.32 -16.61
N CYS A 102 -10.35 -13.45 -15.95
CA CYS A 102 -9.81 -12.39 -15.12
C CYS A 102 -9.56 -11.11 -15.92
N VAL A 103 -9.07 -11.22 -17.15
CA VAL A 103 -8.81 -10.08 -18.03
C VAL A 103 -10.10 -9.36 -18.39
N ASP A 104 -11.11 -10.07 -18.94
CA ASP A 104 -12.42 -9.48 -19.29
C ASP A 104 -13.08 -8.80 -18.08
N TYR A 105 -13.09 -9.46 -16.92
CA TYR A 105 -13.65 -8.86 -15.70
C TYR A 105 -12.86 -7.64 -15.24
N THR A 106 -11.53 -7.68 -15.29
CA THR A 106 -10.70 -6.54 -14.88
C THR A 106 -10.88 -5.35 -15.83
N GLU A 107 -10.99 -5.58 -17.13
CA GLU A 107 -11.30 -4.54 -18.11
C GLU A 107 -12.68 -3.91 -17.88
N ARG A 108 -13.70 -4.73 -17.58
CA ARG A 108 -15.04 -4.23 -17.22
C ARG A 108 -15.01 -3.43 -15.92
N LEU A 109 -14.33 -3.93 -14.90
CA LEU A 109 -14.17 -3.21 -13.62
C LEU A 109 -13.41 -1.89 -13.82
N LEU A 110 -12.40 -1.86 -14.69
CA LEU A 110 -11.70 -0.64 -15.06
C LEU A 110 -12.63 0.34 -15.78
N HIS A 111 -13.49 -0.14 -16.69
CA HIS A 111 -14.46 0.68 -17.39
C HIS A 111 -15.47 1.32 -16.42
N TYR A 112 -16.13 0.52 -15.59
CA TYR A 112 -17.14 1.01 -14.64
C TYR A 112 -16.54 1.78 -13.46
N GLY A 113 -15.36 1.35 -13.00
CA GLY A 113 -14.64 1.93 -11.87
C GLY A 113 -13.76 3.12 -12.23
N LYS A 114 -13.69 3.51 -13.51
CA LYS A 114 -12.81 4.56 -14.02
C LYS A 114 -12.86 5.83 -13.18
N ALA A 115 -14.08 6.33 -12.90
CA ALA A 115 -14.26 7.54 -12.11
C ALA A 115 -13.65 7.42 -10.71
N ALA A 116 -13.81 6.28 -10.03
CA ALA A 116 -13.26 6.07 -8.69
C ALA A 116 -11.73 5.90 -8.70
N LEU A 117 -11.17 5.26 -9.72
CA LEU A 117 -9.73 5.02 -9.89
C LEU A 117 -8.97 6.28 -10.35
N GLU A 118 -9.59 7.10 -11.19
CA GLU A 118 -9.00 8.32 -11.74
C GLU A 118 -9.31 9.57 -10.90
N ARG A 119 -10.17 9.46 -9.88
CA ARG A 119 -10.47 10.59 -8.99
C ARG A 119 -9.19 11.12 -8.36
N GLN A 120 -9.24 12.40 -8.01
CA GLN A 120 -8.11 13.11 -7.45
C GLN A 120 -8.60 13.92 -6.26
N GLU A 121 -8.19 13.51 -5.07
CA GLU A 121 -8.52 14.21 -3.83
C GLU A 121 -7.33 15.09 -3.42
N LEU A 122 -7.60 16.33 -3.06
CA LEU A 122 -6.56 17.29 -2.68
C LEU A 122 -6.02 16.98 -1.28
N PRO A 123 -4.68 16.92 -1.10
CA PRO A 123 -4.11 16.80 0.24
C PRO A 123 -4.46 18.03 1.08
N VAL A 124 -4.78 17.81 2.35
CA VAL A 124 -4.79 18.82 3.39
C VAL A 124 -3.55 18.60 4.25
N ALA A 125 -2.78 19.66 4.47
CA ALA A 125 -1.53 19.59 5.23
C ALA A 125 -1.54 20.60 6.38
N THR A 126 -1.06 20.17 7.54
CA THR A 126 -0.89 21.01 8.73
C THR A 126 0.51 20.83 9.28
N VAL A 127 1.10 21.92 9.77
CA VAL A 127 2.41 21.90 10.44
C VAL A 127 2.26 22.36 11.88
N PHE A 128 2.82 21.60 12.80
CA PHE A 128 2.84 21.93 14.24
C PHE A 128 4.14 21.44 14.87
N ALA A 129 4.47 21.94 16.06
CA ALA A 129 5.64 21.51 16.81
C ALA A 129 5.29 20.53 17.93
N ARG A 130 6.24 19.66 18.25
CA ARG A 130 6.32 18.90 19.49
C ARG A 130 7.66 19.18 20.14
N THR A 131 7.67 19.36 21.46
CA THR A 131 8.87 19.65 22.25
C THR A 131 9.08 18.54 23.30
N PRO A 132 9.75 17.43 22.94
CA PRO A 132 9.99 16.33 23.88
C PRO A 132 10.88 16.74 25.06
N SER A 133 11.77 17.71 24.84
CA SER A 133 12.65 18.29 25.86
C SER A 133 12.99 19.75 25.49
N PRO A 134 13.54 20.56 26.43
CA PRO A 134 13.94 21.94 26.13
C PRO A 134 14.98 22.07 25.02
N ALA A 135 15.77 21.03 24.77
CA ALA A 135 16.81 21.01 23.73
C ALA A 135 16.33 20.43 22.39
N GLN A 136 15.10 19.94 22.29
CA GLN A 136 14.60 19.24 21.11
C GLN A 136 13.27 19.82 20.62
N LEU A 137 13.29 20.35 19.40
CA LEU A 137 12.10 20.80 18.69
C LEU A 137 11.84 19.87 17.50
N LEU A 138 10.67 19.25 17.47
CA LEU A 138 10.23 18.39 16.36
C LEU A 138 9.12 19.11 15.60
N LEU A 139 9.38 19.48 14.34
CA LEU A 139 8.35 19.96 13.44
C LEU A 139 7.64 18.76 12.81
N VAL A 140 6.32 18.77 12.84
CA VAL A 140 5.49 17.68 12.33
C VAL A 140 4.58 18.22 11.25
N CYS A 141 4.71 17.68 10.05
CA CYS A 141 3.82 17.90 8.93
C CYS A 141 2.85 16.71 8.83
N ARG A 142 1.57 16.93 9.13
CA ARG A 142 0.52 15.93 8.93
C ARG A 142 -0.15 16.21 7.59
N VAL A 143 -0.22 15.20 6.73
CA VAL A 143 -0.89 15.27 5.42
C VAL A 143 -1.99 14.23 5.37
N THR A 144 -3.20 14.60 4.98
CA THR A 144 -4.38 13.71 4.94
C THR A 144 -5.34 14.08 3.81
N GLY A 145 -6.30 13.21 3.51
CA GLY A 145 -7.38 13.50 2.56
C GLY A 145 -6.98 13.40 1.10
N PHE A 146 -5.81 12.83 0.80
CA PHE A 146 -5.31 12.74 -0.58
C PHE A 146 -5.60 11.38 -1.22
N TYR A 147 -5.81 11.39 -2.53
CA TYR A 147 -5.86 10.22 -3.38
C TYR A 147 -5.44 10.59 -4.81
N PRO A 148 -4.62 9.77 -5.49
CA PRO A 148 -4.17 8.41 -5.15
C PRO A 148 -3.05 8.36 -4.12
N ARG A 149 -2.65 7.14 -3.77
CA ARG A 149 -1.68 6.87 -2.69
C ARG A 149 -0.32 7.54 -2.88
N SER A 150 0.14 7.71 -4.13
CA SER A 150 1.49 8.23 -4.42
C SER A 150 1.59 9.74 -4.12
N ILE A 151 2.48 10.11 -3.21
CA ILE A 151 2.69 11.48 -2.73
C ILE A 151 4.17 11.69 -2.38
N SER A 152 4.65 12.94 -2.49
CA SER A 152 5.98 13.34 -2.05
C SER A 152 5.85 14.45 -1.00
N VAL A 153 6.51 14.26 0.15
CA VAL A 153 6.55 15.22 1.26
C VAL A 153 7.99 15.47 1.63
N ALA A 154 8.39 16.74 1.62
CA ALA A 154 9.74 17.18 1.91
C ALA A 154 9.74 18.38 2.86
N TRP A 155 10.81 18.52 3.64
CA TRP A 155 11.04 19.73 4.43
C TRP A 155 11.93 20.69 3.68
N LEU A 156 11.64 21.98 3.83
CA LEU A 156 12.47 23.08 3.36
C LEU A 156 13.02 23.82 4.57
N ARG A 157 14.32 24.12 4.56
CA ARG A 157 15.02 25.05 5.46
C ARG A 157 15.51 26.21 4.62
N ASP A 158 15.02 27.41 4.89
CA ASP A 158 15.31 28.63 4.10
C ASP A 158 15.08 28.45 2.60
N GLY A 159 13.98 27.77 2.27
CA GLY A 159 13.59 27.46 0.89
C GLY A 159 14.37 26.30 0.25
N GLN A 160 15.44 25.80 0.88
CA GLN A 160 16.24 24.68 0.39
C GLN A 160 15.75 23.35 0.96
N GLU A 161 15.69 22.32 0.13
CA GLU A 161 15.24 20.99 0.54
C GLU A 161 16.22 20.32 1.49
N VAL A 162 15.69 19.87 2.64
CA VAL A 162 16.45 19.10 3.62
C VAL A 162 16.61 17.68 3.08
N PRO A 163 17.86 17.19 2.89
CA PRO A 163 18.08 15.84 2.39
C PRO A 163 17.60 14.79 3.41
N PRO A 164 17.20 13.59 2.93
CA PRO A 164 16.88 12.49 3.83
C PRO A 164 18.05 12.17 4.76
N GLY A 165 17.76 12.06 6.06
CA GLY A 165 18.77 11.74 7.06
C GLY A 165 18.19 11.52 8.45
N PRO A 166 19.02 11.38 9.49
CA PRO A 166 18.58 11.08 10.85
C PRO A 166 17.62 12.12 11.45
N ALA A 167 17.67 13.36 10.96
CA ALA A 167 16.80 14.44 11.40
C ALA A 167 15.38 14.36 10.80
N THR A 168 15.19 13.61 9.71
CA THR A 168 13.92 13.50 8.98
C THR A 168 13.31 12.12 9.16
N ASN A 169 12.03 12.03 9.48
CA ASN A 169 11.32 10.76 9.55
C ASN A 169 9.90 10.88 8.98
N THR A 170 9.61 10.13 7.93
CA THR A 170 8.29 10.09 7.29
C THR A 170 7.65 8.73 7.55
N SER A 171 6.42 8.72 8.06
CA SER A 171 5.68 7.49 8.33
C SER A 171 5.28 6.77 7.04
N ALA A 172 4.92 5.49 7.18
CA ALA A 172 4.14 4.81 6.15
C ALA A 172 2.84 5.58 5.85
N ILE A 173 2.38 5.44 4.60
CA ILE A 173 1.08 5.95 4.17
C ILE A 173 -0.01 5.01 4.68
N LEU A 174 -0.95 5.57 5.44
CA LEU A 174 -2.05 4.84 6.06
C LEU A 174 -3.38 5.17 5.36
N PRO A 175 -4.30 4.21 5.22
CA PRO A 175 -5.63 4.46 4.69
C PRO A 175 -6.52 5.19 5.70
N ASN A 176 -7.44 6.01 5.18
CA ASN A 176 -8.57 6.58 5.91
C ASN A 176 -9.86 5.82 5.57
N ALA A 177 -10.90 5.96 6.40
CA ALA A 177 -12.20 5.32 6.18
C ALA A 177 -12.95 5.85 4.93
N ASP A 178 -12.62 7.07 4.48
CA ASP A 178 -13.19 7.75 3.30
C ASP A 178 -12.46 7.40 1.99
N LEU A 179 -11.66 6.32 1.99
CA LEU A 179 -10.85 5.85 0.85
C LEU A 179 -9.73 6.82 0.42
N THR A 180 -9.43 7.84 1.23
CA THR A 180 -8.24 8.68 1.08
C THR A 180 -7.07 8.13 1.90
N TYR A 181 -5.94 8.81 1.85
CA TYR A 181 -4.74 8.43 2.58
C TYR A 181 -4.26 9.55 3.53
N GLN A 182 -3.43 9.15 4.49
CA GLN A 182 -2.73 10.05 5.40
C GLN A 182 -1.29 9.60 5.67
N LEU A 183 -0.43 10.55 6.02
CA LEU A 183 0.92 10.31 6.52
C LEU A 183 1.37 11.46 7.42
N ARG A 184 2.48 11.25 8.14
CA ARG A 184 3.20 12.32 8.85
C ARG A 184 4.66 12.34 8.45
N SER A 185 5.23 13.54 8.32
CA SER A 185 6.68 13.75 8.20
C SER A 185 7.15 14.60 9.36
N VAL A 186 8.29 14.24 9.95
CA VAL A 186 8.88 14.90 11.12
C VAL A 186 10.26 15.39 10.76
N LEU A 187 10.59 16.60 11.20
CA LEU A 187 11.93 17.17 11.14
C LEU A 187 12.38 17.58 12.55
N ALA A 188 13.51 17.06 13.00
CA ALA A 188 14.19 17.52 14.21
C ALA A 188 15.03 18.77 13.90
N VAL A 189 14.82 19.82 14.69
CA VAL A 189 15.53 21.09 14.57
C VAL A 189 16.00 21.56 15.95
N ALA A 190 17.02 22.43 15.98
CA ALA A 190 17.43 23.06 17.22
C ALA A 190 16.43 24.20 17.57
N PRO A 191 16.01 24.33 18.83
CA PRO A 191 15.22 25.49 19.25
C PRO A 191 15.97 26.79 18.94
N HIS A 192 15.26 27.78 18.41
CA HIS A 192 15.80 29.12 18.13
C HIS A 192 17.04 29.14 17.21
N ASP A 193 17.13 28.22 16.25
CA ASP A 193 18.24 28.17 15.28
C ASP A 193 18.22 29.29 14.23
N GLY A 194 17.17 30.12 14.21
CA GLY A 194 17.03 31.29 13.33
C GLY A 194 16.61 30.95 11.90
N HIS A 195 16.33 29.68 11.60
CA HIS A 195 15.96 29.25 10.26
C HIS A 195 14.45 29.25 10.03
N SER A 196 14.06 29.49 8.79
CA SER A 196 12.69 29.34 8.34
C SER A 196 12.46 27.91 7.86
N TYR A 197 11.31 27.34 8.22
CA TYR A 197 10.97 25.97 7.85
C TYR A 197 9.63 25.90 7.12
N ALA A 198 9.50 25.02 6.14
CA ALA A 198 8.23 24.74 5.49
C ALA A 198 8.11 23.27 5.10
N CYS A 199 6.90 22.72 5.20
CA CYS A 199 6.57 21.43 4.62
C CYS A 199 6.09 21.63 3.18
N ARG A 200 6.73 20.94 2.23
CA ARG A 200 6.34 20.92 0.82
C ARG A 200 5.68 19.60 0.48
N VAL A 201 4.46 19.66 -0.04
CA VAL A 201 3.70 18.49 -0.48
C VAL A 201 3.48 18.55 -1.99
N ARG A 202 3.88 17.50 -2.69
CA ARG A 202 3.60 17.27 -4.11
C ARG A 202 2.73 16.04 -4.27
N HIS A 203 1.66 16.20 -5.03
CA HIS A 203 0.67 15.16 -5.26
C HIS A 203 0.02 15.43 -6.62
N ARG A 204 -0.36 14.38 -7.36
CA ARG A 204 -0.87 14.56 -8.73
C ARG A 204 -2.12 15.43 -8.81
N SER A 205 -2.95 15.46 -7.77
CA SER A 205 -4.15 16.33 -7.70
C SER A 205 -3.83 17.82 -7.67
N LEU A 206 -2.57 18.19 -7.40
CA LEU A 206 -2.09 19.57 -7.45
C LEU A 206 -1.50 19.92 -8.84
N GLY A 207 -1.46 18.98 -9.78
CA GLY A 207 -0.80 19.17 -11.07
C GLY A 207 0.69 19.48 -10.92
N THR A 208 1.13 20.60 -11.47
CA THR A 208 2.52 21.09 -11.36
C THR A 208 2.79 21.89 -10.08
N ARG A 209 1.76 22.18 -9.27
CA ARG A 209 1.86 22.96 -8.04
C ARG A 209 2.27 22.09 -6.86
N SER A 210 2.68 22.73 -5.77
CA SER A 210 2.92 22.10 -4.48
C SER A 210 2.27 22.90 -3.36
N LEU A 211 1.79 22.23 -2.32
CA LEU A 211 1.42 22.92 -1.08
C LEU A 211 2.70 23.25 -0.31
N LEU A 212 2.82 24.49 0.12
CA LEU A 212 3.90 24.96 0.98
C LEU A 212 3.28 25.42 2.30
N ILE A 213 3.54 24.68 3.37
CA ILE A 213 3.00 24.97 4.69
C ILE A 213 4.15 25.46 5.58
N PRO A 214 4.30 26.78 5.77
CA PRO A 214 5.37 27.32 6.59
C PRO A 214 5.16 27.01 8.08
N TRP A 215 6.25 26.79 8.78
CA TRP A 215 6.31 26.77 10.24
C TRP A 215 6.63 28.18 10.73
N GLY A 216 5.83 28.72 11.65
CA GLY A 216 6.15 29.97 12.36
C GLY A 216 5.89 31.29 11.63
N VAL A 217 5.20 31.31 10.48
CA VAL A 217 4.75 32.56 9.86
C VAL A 217 3.36 32.92 10.37
N PHE A 218 3.31 33.69 11.45
CA PHE A 218 2.11 34.41 11.85
C PHE A 218 2.09 35.75 11.09
N PRO A 219 0.99 36.16 10.43
CA PRO A 219 0.78 37.59 10.21
C PRO A 219 0.76 38.23 11.60
N VAL A 220 1.68 39.14 11.87
CA VAL A 220 1.77 39.82 13.16
C VAL A 220 0.52 40.67 13.33
N THR A 221 -0.46 40.14 14.03
CA THR A 221 -1.41 40.93 14.80
C THR A 221 -1.23 40.52 16.24
N SER A 222 -0.71 41.45 17.04
CA SER A 222 -0.66 41.36 18.49
C SER A 222 -2.02 40.90 19.02
N HIS A 223 -2.07 39.75 19.70
CA HIS A 223 -2.57 39.58 21.07
C HIS A 223 -2.65 38.08 21.46
N THR A 224 -1.93 37.76 22.54
CA THR A 224 -2.11 36.70 23.55
C THR A 224 -2.48 35.26 23.17
N ALA A 225 -1.53 34.37 23.51
CA ALA A 225 -1.64 33.00 24.05
C ALA A 225 -2.87 32.15 23.67
N GLY A 226 -2.62 31.15 22.81
CA GLY A 226 -3.49 29.99 22.61
C GLY A 226 -2.79 28.96 21.71
N THR A 227 -2.79 27.70 22.13
CA THR A 227 -2.30 26.55 21.35
C THR A 227 -2.87 26.59 19.93
N SER A 228 -2.02 26.87 18.94
CA SER A 228 -2.44 27.07 17.55
C SER A 228 -1.81 26.02 16.63
N GLY A 229 -2.65 25.12 16.13
CA GLY A 229 -2.35 24.33 14.94
C GLY A 229 -2.98 25.02 13.73
N THR A 230 -2.21 25.25 12.68
CA THR A 230 -2.71 25.87 11.45
C THR A 230 -3.14 24.79 10.45
N SER A 231 -4.36 24.92 9.94
CA SER A 231 -4.88 24.11 8.84
C SER A 231 -5.03 24.98 7.60
N ALA A 232 -4.34 24.62 6.51
CA ALA A 232 -4.56 25.25 5.22
C ALA A 232 -5.46 24.34 4.38
N LYS A 233 -6.63 24.85 4.01
CA LYS A 233 -7.56 24.23 3.06
C LYS A 233 -7.61 25.13 1.84
N VAL A 234 -7.24 24.63 0.67
CA VAL A 234 -7.43 25.37 -0.59
C VAL A 234 -8.77 24.92 -1.16
N THR A 235 -9.73 25.85 -1.26
CA THR A 235 -10.98 25.72 -2.04
C THR A 235 -10.70 25.63 -3.52
#